data_AF-A8J383-F1
#
_entry.id   AF-A8J383-F1
#
_cell.length_a   1.000
_cell.length_b   1.000
_cell.length_c   1.000
_cell.angle_alpha   90.00
_cell.angle_beta   90.00
_cell.angle_gamma   90.00
#
_symmetry.space_group_name_H-M   'P 1'
#
loop_
_entity.id
_entity.type
_entity.pdbx_description
1 polymer ?
#
loop_
_entity_poly.entity_id
_entity_poly.type
_entity_poly.pdbx_seq_one_letter_code
_entity_poly.pdbx_strand_id
1 'polypeptide(L)'
;MMELLHPTAAPKVQHKDKLAETKKQEAAVHEALKAQQKEAKIAKEQKRHEESHSFKEEREYNLELDPEGKHSKRAVKEQRELLKHAEKAATGAMCQHGVQRCKICFPRASEKEKHHEHERGPARGAEDEADA
;
A
#
# COMPACT_ATOMS: atom_id res chain seq x y z
N MET A 1 92.24 11.95 12.35
CA MET A 1 91.01 12.75 12.31
C MET A 1 89.84 11.79 12.46
N MET A 2 89.04 11.95 13.51
CA MET A 2 87.86 11.13 13.79
C MET A 2 86.67 11.67 13.00
N GLU A 3 86.11 10.88 12.09
CA GLU A 3 84.78 11.17 11.53
C GLU A 3 83.76 10.21 12.16
N LEU A 4 82.83 10.83 12.88
CA LEU A 4 81.73 10.23 13.61
C LEU A 4 80.71 9.60 12.65
N LEU A 5 80.71 8.28 12.58
CA LEU A 5 79.60 7.48 12.03
C LEU A 5 78.36 7.69 12.92
N HIS A 6 77.45 8.54 12.45
CA HIS A 6 76.12 8.67 13.02
C HIS A 6 75.30 7.42 12.64
N PRO A 7 74.80 6.63 13.59
CA PRO A 7 73.79 5.64 13.28
C PRO A 7 72.49 6.39 13.00
N THR A 8 72.16 6.58 11.71
CA THR A 8 70.84 7.04 11.30
C THR A 8 69.82 5.98 11.74
N ALA A 9 69.05 6.36 12.74
CA ALA A 9 68.00 5.54 13.32
C ALA A 9 67.09 4.98 12.21
N ALA A 10 66.99 3.66 12.16
CA ALA A 10 66.03 2.97 11.31
C ALA A 10 64.62 3.54 11.57
N PRO A 11 63.84 3.92 10.53
CA PRO A 11 62.47 4.36 10.71
C PRO A 11 61.61 3.16 11.09
N LYS A 12 61.60 2.83 12.38
CA LYS A 12 60.66 1.86 12.95
C LYS A 12 59.33 2.57 13.16
N VAL A 13 58.28 1.98 12.60
CA VAL A 13 56.85 2.17 12.90
C VAL A 13 56.15 3.35 12.21
N GLN A 14 55.97 3.29 10.88
CA GLN A 14 54.90 4.04 10.18
C GLN A 14 53.92 3.14 9.40
N HIS A 15 54.14 1.82 9.42
CA HIS A 15 53.41 0.89 8.55
C HIS A 15 52.03 0.48 9.08
N LYS A 16 51.75 0.71 10.37
CA LYS A 16 50.48 0.32 11.02
C LYS A 16 49.38 1.36 10.83
N ASP A 17 49.71 2.65 10.79
CA ASP A 17 48.73 3.72 10.59
C ASP A 17 48.16 3.76 9.17
N LYS A 18 48.99 3.50 8.15
CA LYS A 18 48.55 3.48 6.75
C LYS A 18 47.46 2.43 6.49
N LEU A 19 47.53 1.27 7.17
CA LEU A 19 46.54 0.20 7.03
C LEU A 19 45.20 0.57 7.69
N ALA A 20 45.23 1.30 8.80
CA ALA A 20 44.02 1.78 9.45
C ALA A 20 43.35 2.89 8.65
N GLU A 21 44.15 3.74 8.01
CA GLU A 21 43.68 4.82 7.14
C GLU A 21 43.08 4.30 5.82
N THR A 22 43.72 3.32 5.18
CA THR A 22 43.16 2.67 3.98
C THR A 22 41.84 1.96 4.27
N LYS A 23 41.73 1.24 5.41
CA LYS A 23 40.46 0.60 5.81
C LYS A 23 39.34 1.61 6.05
N LYS A 24 39.65 2.78 6.62
CA LYS A 24 38.66 3.87 6.80
C LYS A 24 38.22 4.44 5.44
N GLN A 25 39.15 4.63 4.51
CA GLN A 25 38.83 5.10 3.16
C GLN A 25 37.99 4.08 2.39
N GLU A 26 38.34 2.79 2.44
CA GLU A 26 37.56 1.71 1.82
C GLU A 26 36.15 1.60 2.41
N ALA A 27 36.01 1.72 3.74
CA ALA A 27 34.72 1.74 4.40
C ALA A 27 33.87 2.96 3.97
N ALA A 28 34.48 4.14 3.90
CA ALA A 28 33.80 5.37 3.45
C ALA A 28 33.36 5.28 1.99
N VAL A 29 34.19 4.73 1.10
CA VAL A 29 33.83 4.52 -0.31
C VAL A 29 32.69 3.52 -0.44
N HIS A 30 32.73 2.42 0.31
CA HIS A 30 31.67 1.42 0.27
C HIS A 30 30.34 1.94 0.84
N GLU A 31 30.38 2.77 1.88
CA GLU A 31 29.20 3.45 2.41
C GLU A 31 28.64 4.46 1.41
N ALA A 32 29.50 5.27 0.79
CA ALA A 32 29.10 6.22 -0.26
C ALA A 32 28.46 5.52 -1.46
N LEU A 33 29.02 4.39 -1.92
CA LEU A 33 28.44 3.61 -3.01
C LEU A 33 27.08 3.01 -2.62
N LYS A 34 26.91 2.54 -1.39
CA LYS A 34 25.62 2.07 -0.89
C LYS A 34 24.60 3.20 -0.80
N ALA A 35 25.00 4.39 -0.37
CA ALA A 35 24.13 5.56 -0.34
C ALA A 35 23.66 5.95 -1.74
N GLN A 36 24.58 6.06 -2.70
CA GLN A 36 24.24 6.36 -4.10
C GLN A 36 23.29 5.32 -4.72
N GLN A 37 23.49 4.03 -4.44
CA GLN A 37 22.60 2.98 -4.93
C GLN A 37 21.20 3.06 -4.31
N LYS A 38 21.09 3.43 -3.03
CA LYS A 38 19.80 3.63 -2.36
C LYS A 38 19.08 4.85 -2.95
N GLU A 39 19.78 5.97 -3.10
CA GLU A 39 19.23 7.19 -3.69
C GLU A 39 18.75 6.94 -5.12
N ALA A 40 19.54 6.25 -5.95
CA ALA A 40 19.15 5.90 -7.31
C ALA A 40 17.90 4.98 -7.36
N LYS A 41 17.77 4.05 -6.42
CA LYS A 41 16.56 3.20 -6.30
C LYS A 41 15.35 4.01 -5.90
N ILE A 42 15.48 4.87 -4.88
CA ILE A 42 14.39 5.74 -4.41
C ILE A 42 13.95 6.67 -5.54
N ALA A 43 14.89 7.34 -6.22
CA ALA A 43 14.59 8.23 -7.34
C ALA A 43 13.90 7.47 -8.50
N LYS A 44 14.30 6.24 -8.79
CA LYS A 44 13.65 5.41 -9.82
C LYS A 44 12.24 4.99 -9.42
N GLU A 45 12.03 4.66 -8.15
CA GLU A 45 10.72 4.29 -7.63
C GLU A 45 9.77 5.49 -7.61
N GLN A 46 10.26 6.66 -7.22
CA GLN A 46 9.52 7.92 -7.30
C GLN A 46 9.11 8.25 -8.74
N LYS A 47 10.04 8.17 -9.69
CA LYS A 47 9.71 8.36 -11.12
C LYS A 47 8.65 7.38 -11.61
N ARG A 48 8.74 6.10 -11.26
CA ARG A 48 7.71 5.11 -11.63
C ARG A 48 6.35 5.42 -11.01
N HIS A 49 6.35 5.91 -9.77
CA HIS A 49 5.12 6.32 -9.09
C HIS A 49 4.51 7.56 -9.77
N GLU A 50 5.32 8.56 -10.09
CA GLU A 50 4.92 9.77 -10.82
C GLU A 50 4.41 9.45 -12.23
N GLU A 51 5.11 8.60 -12.99
CA GLU A 51 4.68 8.13 -14.32
C GLU A 51 3.36 7.35 -14.25
N SER A 52 3.17 6.51 -13.22
CA SER A 52 1.90 5.82 -13.02
C SER A 52 0.78 6.79 -12.63
N HIS A 53 1.11 7.89 -11.94
CA HIS A 53 0.13 8.90 -11.57
C HIS A 53 -0.29 9.70 -12.80
N SER A 54 0.66 10.19 -13.59
CA SER A 54 0.39 10.96 -14.80
C SER A 54 -0.43 10.15 -15.82
N PHE A 55 -0.15 8.86 -15.99
CA PHE A 55 -0.95 8.00 -16.87
C PHE A 55 -2.39 7.83 -16.39
N LYS A 56 -2.63 7.81 -15.07
CA LYS A 56 -4.00 7.75 -14.53
C LYS A 56 -4.72 9.08 -14.78
N GLU A 57 -4.06 10.20 -14.52
CA GLU A 57 -4.61 11.54 -14.75
C GLU A 57 -4.96 11.76 -16.23
N GLU A 58 -4.07 11.39 -17.16
CA GLU A 58 -4.34 11.51 -18.60
C GLU A 58 -5.54 10.66 -19.03
N ARG A 59 -5.65 9.44 -18.49
CA ARG A 59 -6.78 8.56 -18.76
C ARG A 59 -8.09 9.10 -18.18
N GLU A 60 -8.06 9.71 -16.99
CA GLU A 60 -9.22 10.38 -16.39
C GLU A 60 -9.63 11.60 -17.20
N TYR A 61 -8.68 12.43 -17.62
CA TYR A 61 -8.91 13.57 -18.49
C TYR A 61 -9.55 13.18 -19.83
N ASN A 62 -9.02 12.14 -20.48
CA ASN A 62 -9.58 11.63 -21.74
C ASN A 62 -11.00 11.07 -21.58
N LEU A 63 -11.33 10.51 -20.41
CA LEU A 63 -12.67 10.03 -20.10
C LEU A 63 -13.65 11.18 -19.83
N GLU A 64 -13.17 12.26 -19.21
CA GLU A 64 -13.97 13.46 -18.98
C GLU A 64 -14.28 14.20 -20.29
N LEU A 65 -13.31 14.24 -21.22
CA LEU A 65 -13.46 14.94 -22.50
C LEU A 65 -14.46 14.25 -23.45
N ASP A 66 -14.48 12.91 -23.48
CA ASP A 66 -15.40 12.13 -24.32
C ASP A 66 -15.96 10.92 -23.55
N PRO A 67 -16.98 11.08 -22.70
CA PRO A 67 -17.48 9.99 -21.87
C PRO A 67 -18.11 8.82 -22.66
N GLU A 68 -18.55 9.06 -23.90
CA GLU A 68 -19.16 8.05 -24.78
C GLU A 68 -18.16 7.37 -25.72
N GLY A 69 -16.92 7.85 -25.72
CA GLY A 69 -15.82 7.33 -26.54
C GLY A 69 -15.40 5.90 -26.21
N LYS A 70 -14.48 5.37 -27.03
CA LYS A 70 -13.93 4.01 -26.85
C LYS A 70 -12.92 3.97 -25.70
N HIS A 71 -13.42 3.92 -24.48
CA HIS A 71 -12.60 3.79 -23.26
C HIS A 71 -12.37 2.35 -22.84
N SER A 72 -11.27 2.11 -22.12
CA SER A 72 -11.04 0.81 -21.51
C SER A 72 -12.15 0.47 -20.51
N LYS A 73 -12.58 -0.80 -20.44
CA LYS A 73 -13.57 -1.27 -19.45
C LYS A 73 -13.20 -0.91 -18.01
N ARG A 74 -11.89 -0.81 -17.72
CA ARG A 74 -11.34 -0.42 -16.42
C ARG A 74 -11.68 1.03 -16.08
N ALA A 75 -11.49 1.96 -17.03
CA ALA A 75 -11.77 3.38 -16.84
C ALA A 75 -13.27 3.63 -16.58
N VAL A 76 -14.16 2.99 -17.35
CA VAL A 76 -15.61 3.11 -17.17
C VAL A 76 -16.05 2.55 -15.80
N LYS A 77 -15.44 1.43 -15.36
CA LYS A 77 -15.72 0.86 -14.03
C LYS A 77 -15.31 1.82 -12.91
N GLU A 78 -14.11 2.39 -12.99
CA GLU A 78 -13.60 3.33 -11.99
C GLU A 78 -14.46 4.60 -11.91
N GLN A 79 -14.90 5.14 -13.05
CA GLN A 79 -15.84 6.26 -13.09
C GLN A 79 -17.18 5.92 -12.42
N ARG A 80 -17.74 4.73 -12.70
CA ARG A 80 -18.99 4.29 -12.04
C ARG A 80 -18.82 4.14 -10.53
N GLU A 81 -17.67 3.67 -10.07
CA GLU A 81 -17.36 3.57 -8.64
C GLU A 81 -17.20 4.96 -8.02
N LEU A 82 -16.49 5.88 -8.68
CA LEU A 82 -16.37 7.28 -8.24
C LEU A 82 -17.74 7.97 -8.13
N LEU A 83 -18.60 7.83 -9.15
CA LEU A 83 -19.96 8.34 -9.10
C LEU A 83 -20.75 7.73 -7.95
N LYS A 84 -20.66 6.41 -7.74
CA LYS A 84 -21.33 5.75 -6.61
C LYS A 84 -20.79 6.21 -5.26
N HIS A 85 -19.51 6.55 -5.15
CA HIS A 85 -18.92 7.13 -3.95
C HIS A 85 -19.36 8.58 -3.74
N ALA A 86 -19.39 9.39 -4.80
CA ALA A 86 -19.91 10.75 -4.77
C ALA A 86 -21.39 10.79 -4.40
N GLU A 87 -22.22 9.92 -4.98
CA GLU A 87 -23.62 9.75 -4.61
C GLU A 87 -23.77 9.36 -3.13
N LYS A 88 -22.97 8.42 -2.63
CA LYS A 88 -22.96 8.07 -1.21
C LYS A 88 -22.57 9.26 -0.34
N ALA A 89 -21.54 10.02 -0.72
CA ALA A 89 -21.11 11.20 0.01
C ALA A 89 -22.19 12.29 0.03
N ALA A 90 -22.83 12.55 -1.11
CA ALA A 90 -23.87 13.57 -1.28
C ALA A 90 -25.19 13.19 -0.57
N THR A 91 -25.59 11.92 -0.62
CA THR A 91 -26.90 11.46 -0.11
C THR A 91 -26.82 10.80 1.27
N GLY A 92 -25.61 10.48 1.73
CA GLY A 92 -25.43 9.66 2.91
C GLY A 92 -25.55 10.48 4.19
N ALA A 93 -26.74 10.45 4.79
CA ALA A 93 -26.94 10.91 6.16
C ALA A 93 -26.00 10.16 7.11
N MET A 94 -25.24 10.93 7.89
CA MET A 94 -24.44 10.41 8.99
C MET A 94 -25.40 10.03 10.11
N CYS A 95 -25.30 8.80 10.61
CA CYS A 95 -26.05 8.44 11.80
C CYS A 95 -25.38 8.99 13.06
N GLN A 96 -26.09 8.98 14.19
CA GLN A 96 -25.56 9.39 15.49
C GLN A 96 -24.34 8.58 15.95
N HIS A 97 -24.12 7.38 15.40
CA HIS A 97 -22.93 6.57 15.65
C HIS A 97 -21.69 7.01 14.85
N GLY A 98 -21.77 8.10 14.08
CA GLY A 98 -20.68 8.60 13.24
C GLY A 98 -20.43 7.77 11.97
N VAL A 99 -21.26 6.78 11.68
CA VAL A 99 -21.17 5.93 10.48
C VAL A 99 -22.18 6.37 9.44
N GLN A 100 -21.76 6.47 8.18
CA GLN A 100 -22.67 6.77 7.08
C GLN A 100 -23.60 5.57 6.82
N ARG A 101 -24.92 5.76 6.98
CA ARG A 101 -25.95 4.72 6.80
C ARG A 101 -25.66 3.40 7.56
N CYS A 102 -25.51 3.48 8.88
CA CYS A 102 -25.47 2.31 9.79
C CYS A 102 -26.59 1.30 9.46
N LYS A 103 -26.29 0.00 9.51
CA LYS A 103 -27.30 -1.06 9.28
C LYS A 103 -28.44 -1.04 10.31
N ILE A 104 -28.16 -0.57 11.53
CA ILE A 104 -29.13 -0.51 12.63
C ILE A 104 -30.14 0.62 12.39
N CYS A 105 -29.65 1.82 12.07
CA CYS A 105 -30.50 3.01 11.93
C CYS A 105 -31.01 3.21 10.49
N PHE A 106 -30.39 2.57 9.49
CA PHE A 106 -30.83 2.54 8.09
C PHE A 106 -30.81 1.10 7.53
N PRO A 107 -31.66 0.19 8.04
CA PRO A 107 -31.73 -1.18 7.56
C PRO A 107 -32.16 -1.22 6.09
N ARG A 108 -31.47 -2.03 5.28
CA ARG A 108 -31.81 -2.17 3.85
C ARG A 108 -33.13 -2.95 3.71
N ALA A 109 -33.95 -2.59 2.72
CA ALA A 109 -35.23 -3.29 2.47
C ALA A 109 -35.04 -4.81 2.34
N SER A 110 -33.94 -5.24 1.68
CA SER A 110 -33.55 -6.64 1.54
C SER A 110 -33.19 -7.37 2.86
N GLU A 111 -32.91 -6.64 3.94
CA GLU A 111 -32.64 -7.21 5.27
C GLU A 111 -33.93 -7.38 6.08
N LYS A 112 -35.00 -6.64 5.76
CA LYS A 112 -36.30 -6.78 6.43
C LYS A 112 -37.07 -8.04 5.98
N GLU A 113 -36.88 -8.48 4.74
CA GLU A 113 -37.58 -9.65 4.16
C GLU A 113 -36.98 -11.01 4.55
N LYS A 114 -35.83 -11.06 5.24
CA LYS A 114 -35.15 -12.33 5.57
C LYS A 114 -35.62 -13.01 6.86
N HIS A 115 -36.69 -12.52 7.49
CA HIS A 115 -37.33 -13.25 8.57
C HIS A 115 -38.12 -14.42 7.98
N HIS A 116 -37.42 -15.51 7.65
CA HIS A 116 -38.07 -16.80 7.46
C HIS A 116 -38.63 -17.21 8.83
N GLU A 117 -39.94 -17.10 9.00
CA GLU A 117 -40.64 -17.78 10.07
C GLU A 117 -40.37 -19.28 9.89
N HIS A 118 -39.50 -19.83 10.74
CA HIS A 118 -39.37 -21.27 10.86
C HIS A 118 -40.61 -21.76 11.62
N GLU A 119 -41.72 -21.93 10.90
CA GLU A 119 -42.85 -22.69 11.44
C GLU A 119 -42.33 -24.09 11.79
N ARG A 120 -42.27 -24.36 13.11
CA ARG A 120 -41.90 -25.65 13.63
C ARG A 120 -43.11 -26.57 13.37
N GLY A 121 -43.13 -27.22 12.20
CA GLY A 121 -44.17 -28.17 11.84
C GLY A 121 -44.35 -29.26 12.91
N PRO A 122 -45.57 -29.80 13.08
CA PRO A 122 -45.84 -30.79 14.12
C PRO A 122 -44.95 -32.02 13.93
N ALA A 123 -44.42 -32.54 15.03
CA ALA A 123 -43.58 -33.71 15.04
C ALA A 123 -44.34 -34.89 14.42
N ARG A 124 -43.76 -35.53 13.39
CA ARG A 124 -44.31 -36.76 12.82
C ARG A 124 -44.22 -37.87 13.86
N GLY A 125 -45.37 -38.35 14.34
CA GLY A 125 -45.43 -39.46 15.30
C GLY A 125 -46.63 -39.48 16.25
N ALA A 126 -47.69 -38.69 16.01
CA ALA A 126 -48.90 -38.69 16.84
C ALA A 126 -50.03 -39.56 16.25
N GLU A 127 -49.68 -40.65 15.58
CA GLU A 127 -50.64 -41.59 14.98
C GLU A 127 -50.14 -43.04 15.11
N ASP A 128 -49.89 -43.47 16.33
CA ASP A 128 -49.93 -44.87 16.72
C ASP A 128 -50.45 -44.88 18.16
N GLU A 129 -51.58 -45.55 18.37
CA GLU A 129 -52.37 -45.75 19.62
C GLU A 129 -53.83 -45.29 19.47
N ALA A 130 -54.52 -45.80 18.44
CA ALA A 130 -55.97 -45.99 18.46
C ALA A 130 -56.37 -46.94 17.33
N ASP A 131 -56.22 -48.25 17.54
CA ASP A 131 -57.38 -49.16 17.46
C ASP A 131 -56.98 -50.55 17.97
N ALA A 132 -57.75 -50.99 18.94
CA ALA A 132 -57.81 -52.34 19.50
C ALA A 132 -58.79 -53.19 18.68
#